data_AF-A0A1L7X5S4-F1
#
_entry.id   AF-A0A1L7X5S4-F1
#
_cell.length_a   1.000
_cell.length_b   1.000
_cell.length_c   1.000
_cell.angle_alpha   90.00
_cell.angle_beta   90.00
_cell.angle_gamma   90.00
#
_symmetry.space_group_name_H-M   'P 1'
#
loop_
_entity.id
_entity.type
_entity.pdbx_description
1 polymer ?
#
loop_
_entity_poly.entity_id
_entity_poly.type
_entity_poly.pdbx_seq_one_letter_code
_entity_poly.pdbx_strand_id
1 'polypeptide(L)'
;MSGAIEAVYIYDEHNRPLLTHEYTSRNLTATQLLPLFLGYPTPRPNLIYLPNTSPPTLVFSLVHSNLLFLLTSSSEIEPLLALEFLHRIIDVLEEFVGSPLIAHKVETSYDVVAQLLNEMCDGGAVSTTEPNALRDLVEVEGWIGKFLGGINIPGRPGPSSASSNNHMSGISSAGISAANTPALPWRRANVRHTSNELYVDLVETLSVTVAPSGRPVAAFANGTIAFTSKISGVPDLLLNLSTPSGRQNINSVMELPIFHPCVRLARWREKPGELSFVPPDGRFVLAGYGVDLLPVQNGQVGSTKSSNLKLPVSVEVKTSLGSTGSDFEVRLFITKVSGQGNSSLSGSSQTSGRASGRGGFGAGLGNHAGTSSTPALEDLVVTVPLPADVRNLSEIRASRGDTTYNPGEKVLEWRIPAKEASAGGATLRCTVVGPLSDDDDFEANGFKLDGRYDYQEEAYQSAPVKTASPEKTDEQKDIRKVAQNKILMPSSTSVSFSVKGWLASGIKVESLVIDTRKSRGLGEGVKPYKGVKYLTVSRRGMEIRC
;
A
#
# COMPACT_ATOMS: atom_id res chain seq x y z
N MET A 1 2.86 -2.15 -37.74
CA MET A 1 1.62 -2.85 -37.33
C MET A 1 1.71 -3.01 -35.83
N SER A 2 0.93 -2.26 -35.06
CA SER A 2 0.82 -2.48 -33.62
C SER A 2 -0.07 -3.71 -33.40
N GLY A 3 0.34 -4.67 -32.58
CA GLY A 3 -0.54 -5.76 -32.18
C GLY A 3 -1.80 -5.25 -31.49
N ALA A 4 -2.85 -6.07 -31.54
CA ALA A 4 -4.17 -5.74 -31.02
C ALA A 4 -4.50 -6.61 -29.80
N ILE A 5 -5.24 -6.04 -28.87
CA ILE A 5 -5.83 -6.77 -27.74
C ILE A 5 -7.01 -7.58 -28.29
N GLU A 6 -7.01 -8.89 -28.11
CA GLU A 6 -8.01 -9.75 -28.76
C GLU A 6 -9.19 -10.06 -27.85
N ALA A 7 -8.92 -10.34 -26.57
CA ALA A 7 -9.94 -10.60 -25.58
C ALA A 7 -9.43 -10.38 -24.15
N VAL A 8 -10.37 -10.10 -23.25
CA VAL A 8 -10.17 -10.03 -21.80
C VAL A 8 -11.05 -11.09 -21.13
N TYR A 9 -10.47 -11.81 -20.17
CA TYR A 9 -11.13 -12.87 -19.40
C TYR A 9 -11.02 -12.54 -17.92
N ILE A 10 -12.09 -12.74 -17.17
CA ILE A 10 -12.10 -12.60 -15.70
C ILE A 10 -12.55 -13.94 -15.12
N TYR A 11 -11.77 -14.46 -14.17
CA TYR A 11 -12.11 -15.66 -13.39
C TYR A 11 -12.23 -15.31 -11.91
N ASP A 12 -13.12 -16.03 -11.22
CA ASP A 12 -13.28 -15.93 -9.77
C ASP A 12 -12.13 -16.60 -8.98
N GLU A 13 -12.19 -16.53 -7.66
CA GLU A 13 -11.23 -17.17 -6.75
C GLU A 13 -11.17 -18.71 -6.87
N HIS A 14 -12.16 -19.33 -7.53
CA HIS A 14 -12.26 -20.76 -7.79
C HIS A 14 -11.91 -21.10 -9.26
N ASN A 15 -11.36 -20.13 -10.01
CA ASN A 15 -11.06 -20.21 -11.43
C ASN A 15 -12.27 -20.53 -12.32
N ARG A 16 -13.48 -20.12 -11.93
CA ARG A 16 -14.67 -20.17 -12.80
C ARG A 16 -14.71 -18.92 -13.68
N PRO A 17 -15.01 -19.05 -14.98
CA PRO A 17 -15.10 -17.90 -15.86
C PRO A 17 -16.31 -17.03 -15.48
N LEU A 18 -16.06 -15.77 -15.14
CA LEU A 18 -17.07 -14.75 -14.83
C LEU A 18 -17.45 -13.94 -16.06
N LEU A 19 -16.43 -13.58 -16.86
CA LEU A 19 -16.58 -12.73 -18.04
C LEU A 19 -15.59 -13.15 -19.12
N THR A 20 -16.03 -13.11 -20.37
CA THR A 20 -15.17 -13.09 -21.54
C THR A 20 -15.65 -11.98 -22.45
N HIS A 21 -14.77 -11.04 -22.74
CA HIS A 21 -15.05 -9.92 -23.61
C HIS A 21 -14.09 -9.97 -24.80
N GLU A 22 -14.64 -10.21 -25.98
CA GLU A 22 -13.89 -10.40 -27.22
C GLU A 22 -13.93 -9.12 -28.07
N TYR A 23 -12.75 -8.61 -28.42
CA TYR A 23 -12.59 -7.43 -29.27
C TYR A 23 -12.34 -7.80 -30.73
N THR A 24 -11.73 -8.96 -30.98
CA THR A 24 -11.41 -9.47 -32.31
C THR A 24 -11.89 -10.91 -32.47
N SER A 25 -11.91 -11.43 -33.70
CA SER A 25 -12.33 -12.81 -33.98
C SER A 25 -11.21 -13.84 -33.75
N ARG A 26 -11.59 -15.09 -33.44
CA ARG A 26 -10.72 -16.30 -33.33
C ARG A 26 -9.94 -16.42 -32.01
N ASN A 27 -10.60 -16.13 -30.90
CA ASN A 27 -10.01 -16.25 -29.57
C ASN A 27 -10.15 -17.66 -28.99
N LEU A 28 -9.26 -18.02 -28.06
CA LEU A 28 -9.44 -19.21 -27.23
C LEU A 28 -10.62 -18.98 -26.28
N THR A 29 -11.49 -19.97 -26.13
CA THR A 29 -12.54 -19.87 -25.10
C THR A 29 -11.93 -19.85 -23.70
N ALA A 30 -12.62 -19.26 -22.72
CA ALA A 30 -12.14 -19.22 -21.33
C ALA A 30 -11.80 -20.63 -20.79
N THR A 31 -12.61 -21.63 -21.13
CA THR A 31 -12.40 -23.04 -20.75
C THR A 31 -11.17 -23.67 -21.40
N GLN A 32 -10.76 -23.21 -22.58
CA GLN A 32 -9.53 -23.64 -23.25
C GLN A 32 -8.30 -22.90 -22.74
N LEU A 33 -8.41 -21.59 -22.48
CA LEU A 33 -7.30 -20.73 -22.09
C LEU A 33 -6.81 -21.05 -20.66
N LEU A 34 -7.73 -21.20 -19.71
CA LEU A 34 -7.38 -21.34 -18.30
C LEU A 34 -6.47 -22.55 -18.00
N PRO A 35 -6.74 -23.78 -18.50
CA PRO A 35 -5.84 -24.91 -18.30
C PRO A 35 -4.44 -24.69 -18.87
N LEU A 36 -4.32 -23.98 -20.01
CA LEU A 36 -3.03 -23.65 -20.61
C LEU A 36 -2.24 -22.69 -19.73
N PHE A 37 -2.91 -21.67 -19.16
CA PHE A 37 -2.30 -20.74 -18.21
C PHE A 37 -1.89 -21.45 -16.91
N LEU A 38 -2.79 -22.26 -16.33
CA LEU A 38 -2.54 -22.96 -15.06
C LEU A 38 -1.48 -24.05 -15.17
N GLY A 39 -1.23 -24.59 -16.36
CA GLY A 39 -0.18 -25.56 -16.63
C GLY A 39 1.25 -25.06 -16.38
N TYR A 40 1.46 -23.74 -16.29
CA TYR A 40 2.76 -23.17 -15.92
C TYR A 40 2.98 -23.23 -14.40
N PRO A 41 4.21 -23.53 -13.93
CA PRO A 41 4.52 -23.63 -12.51
C PRO A 41 4.45 -22.28 -11.80
N THR A 42 4.12 -22.29 -10.51
CA THR A 42 4.18 -21.09 -9.66
C THR A 42 5.60 -20.83 -9.17
N PRO A 43 6.09 -19.57 -9.13
CA PRO A 43 5.40 -18.34 -9.50
C PRO A 43 5.28 -18.17 -11.02
N ARG A 44 4.07 -17.80 -11.49
CA ARG A 44 3.81 -17.58 -12.92
C ARG A 44 4.21 -16.16 -13.32
N PRO A 45 4.88 -15.97 -14.46
CA PRO A 45 5.15 -14.62 -14.97
C PRO A 45 3.85 -13.97 -15.47
N ASN A 46 3.80 -12.63 -15.43
CA ASN A 46 2.64 -11.86 -15.90
C ASN A 46 2.48 -11.85 -17.43
N LEU A 47 3.44 -12.42 -18.17
CA LEU A 47 3.39 -12.62 -19.60
C LEU A 47 3.84 -14.06 -19.91
N ILE A 48 2.98 -14.81 -20.59
CA ILE A 48 3.22 -16.17 -21.04
C ILE A 48 3.01 -16.24 -22.56
N TYR A 49 3.90 -16.94 -23.26
CA TYR A 49 3.74 -17.26 -24.67
C TYR A 49 3.29 -18.71 -24.85
N LEU A 50 2.16 -18.91 -25.54
CA LEU A 50 1.57 -20.20 -25.88
C LEU A 50 1.85 -20.50 -27.36
N PRO A 51 2.93 -21.23 -27.71
CA PRO A 51 3.29 -21.50 -29.11
C PRO A 51 2.38 -22.52 -29.79
N ASN A 52 1.71 -23.38 -29.02
CA ASN A 52 0.94 -24.51 -29.53
C ASN A 52 -0.55 -24.18 -29.77
N THR A 53 -0.95 -22.93 -29.58
CA THR A 53 -2.29 -22.45 -29.93
C THR A 53 -2.32 -22.08 -31.42
N SER A 54 -3.51 -22.01 -32.01
CA SER A 54 -3.67 -21.62 -33.41
C SER A 54 -4.61 -20.42 -33.50
N PRO A 55 -4.08 -19.20 -33.70
CA PRO A 55 -2.66 -18.82 -33.79
C PRO A 55 -1.91 -18.92 -32.44
N PRO A 56 -0.55 -18.91 -32.44
CA PRO A 56 0.24 -18.74 -31.22
C PRO A 56 -0.20 -17.50 -30.45
N THR A 57 -0.31 -17.60 -29.12
CA THR A 57 -1.00 -16.58 -28.30
C THR A 57 -0.11 -16.10 -27.15
N LEU A 58 0.01 -14.79 -26.99
CA LEU A 58 0.51 -14.14 -25.79
C LEU A 58 -0.64 -14.01 -24.78
N VAL A 59 -0.36 -14.34 -23.52
CA VAL A 59 -1.28 -14.23 -22.39
C VAL A 59 -0.66 -13.31 -21.35
N PHE A 60 -1.33 -12.20 -21.08
CA PHE A 60 -0.98 -11.26 -20.02
C PHE A 60 -1.88 -11.54 -18.82
N SER A 61 -1.33 -11.52 -17.61
CA SER A 61 -2.10 -11.85 -16.40
C SER A 61 -1.91 -10.85 -15.28
N LEU A 62 -2.99 -10.52 -14.59
CA LEU A 62 -3.00 -9.83 -13.31
C LEU A 62 -3.95 -10.54 -12.34
N VAL A 63 -3.56 -10.57 -11.07
CA VAL A 63 -4.44 -11.02 -9.99
C VAL A 63 -4.78 -9.82 -9.12
N HIS A 64 -6.07 -9.55 -8.93
CA HIS A 64 -6.56 -8.44 -8.12
C HIS A 64 -7.78 -8.84 -7.32
N SER A 65 -7.77 -8.61 -6.01
CA SER A 65 -8.85 -9.00 -5.10
C SER A 65 -9.29 -10.47 -5.25
N ASN A 66 -8.33 -11.38 -5.46
CA ASN A 66 -8.52 -12.81 -5.75
C ASN A 66 -9.21 -13.15 -7.08
N LEU A 67 -9.46 -12.16 -7.94
CA LEU A 67 -9.89 -12.38 -9.32
C LEU A 67 -8.68 -12.48 -10.25
N LEU A 68 -8.74 -13.39 -11.21
CA LEU A 68 -7.72 -13.54 -12.25
C LEU A 68 -8.18 -12.84 -13.53
N PHE A 69 -7.42 -11.84 -13.96
CA PHE A 69 -7.59 -11.15 -15.24
C PHE A 69 -6.59 -11.69 -16.23
N LEU A 70 -7.06 -12.16 -17.38
CA LEU A 70 -6.22 -12.54 -18.52
C LEU A 70 -6.54 -11.66 -19.72
N LEU A 71 -5.52 -11.29 -20.47
CA LEU A 71 -5.64 -10.62 -21.77
C LEU A 71 -4.85 -11.40 -22.81
N THR A 72 -5.44 -11.62 -23.99
CA THR A 72 -4.77 -12.35 -25.08
C THR A 72 -4.42 -11.46 -26.27
N SER A 73 -3.31 -11.78 -26.93
CA SER A 73 -2.94 -11.27 -28.26
C SER A 73 -2.18 -12.33 -29.04
N SER A 74 -2.57 -12.60 -30.29
CA SER A 74 -1.81 -13.45 -31.21
C SER A 74 -0.76 -12.70 -32.03
N SER A 75 -0.66 -11.39 -31.83
CA SER A 75 0.27 -10.50 -32.51
C SER A 75 1.20 -9.80 -31.52
N GLU A 76 2.34 -9.31 -32.03
CA GLU A 76 3.30 -8.57 -31.22
C GLU A 76 2.68 -7.26 -30.71
N ILE A 77 2.51 -7.15 -29.39
CA ILE A 77 1.98 -5.99 -28.69
C ILE A 77 2.98 -5.55 -27.62
N GLU A 78 3.07 -4.24 -27.36
CA GLU A 78 3.91 -3.72 -26.29
C GLU A 78 3.45 -4.28 -24.93
N PRO A 79 4.29 -5.05 -24.20
CA PRO A 79 3.84 -5.70 -22.98
C PRO A 79 3.32 -4.75 -21.90
N LEU A 80 3.93 -3.56 -21.79
CA LEU A 80 3.49 -2.55 -20.84
C LEU A 80 2.12 -1.98 -21.20
N LEU A 81 1.78 -1.85 -22.49
CA LEU A 81 0.44 -1.42 -22.92
C LEU A 81 -0.63 -2.41 -22.45
N ALA A 82 -0.42 -3.70 -22.66
CA ALA A 82 -1.37 -4.74 -22.27
C ALA A 82 -1.54 -4.84 -20.75
N LEU A 83 -0.43 -4.80 -19.99
CA LEU A 83 -0.47 -4.86 -18.53
C LEU A 83 -1.10 -3.59 -17.93
N GLU A 84 -0.75 -2.41 -18.44
CA GLU A 84 -1.36 -1.14 -18.02
C GLU A 84 -2.85 -1.10 -18.34
N PHE A 85 -3.26 -1.62 -19.49
CA PHE A 85 -4.68 -1.72 -19.84
C PHE A 85 -5.45 -2.61 -18.87
N LEU A 86 -4.90 -3.76 -18.45
CA LEU A 86 -5.52 -4.59 -17.42
C LEU A 86 -5.63 -3.85 -16.07
N HIS A 87 -4.61 -3.10 -15.66
CA HIS A 87 -4.69 -2.24 -14.47
C HIS A 87 -5.76 -1.16 -14.62
N ARG A 88 -5.90 -0.55 -15.79
CA ARG A 88 -6.95 0.44 -16.07
C ARG A 88 -8.35 -0.16 -16.07
N ILE A 89 -8.53 -1.37 -16.58
CA ILE A 89 -9.81 -2.10 -16.47
C ILE A 89 -10.17 -2.25 -15.00
N ILE A 90 -9.24 -2.74 -14.17
CA ILE A 90 -9.49 -2.94 -12.73
C ILE A 90 -9.92 -1.64 -12.07
N ASP A 91 -9.19 -0.54 -12.28
CA ASP A 91 -9.50 0.76 -11.67
C ASP A 91 -10.86 1.31 -12.12
N VAL A 92 -11.17 1.19 -13.41
CA VAL A 92 -12.47 1.61 -13.96
C VAL A 92 -13.60 0.76 -13.37
N LEU A 93 -13.43 -0.56 -13.29
CA LEU A 93 -14.42 -1.43 -12.67
C LEU A 93 -14.62 -1.08 -11.19
N GLU A 94 -13.55 -0.86 -10.42
CA GLU A 94 -13.70 -0.44 -9.02
C GLU A 94 -14.40 0.91 -8.84
N GLU A 95 -14.21 1.84 -9.76
CA GLU A 95 -14.88 3.15 -9.73
C GLU A 95 -16.37 3.05 -10.08
N PHE A 96 -16.76 2.15 -10.99
CA PHE A 96 -18.14 2.03 -11.48
C PHE A 96 -18.97 0.98 -10.74
N VAL A 97 -18.41 -0.20 -10.45
CA VAL A 97 -19.10 -1.30 -9.75
C VAL A 97 -18.73 -1.38 -8.25
N GLY A 98 -17.68 -0.67 -7.83
CA GLY A 98 -17.30 -0.45 -6.44
C GLY A 98 -16.14 -1.32 -5.94
N SER A 99 -15.23 -0.73 -5.17
CA SER A 99 -14.10 -1.41 -4.50
C SER A 99 -14.52 -2.09 -3.16
N PRO A 100 -13.89 -3.20 -2.73
CA PRO A 100 -13.02 -4.06 -3.56
C PRO A 100 -13.85 -4.75 -4.64
N LEU A 101 -13.22 -5.03 -5.78
CA LEU A 101 -13.83 -5.79 -6.86
C LEU A 101 -13.98 -7.26 -6.44
N ILE A 102 -15.20 -7.81 -6.54
CA ILE A 102 -15.52 -9.20 -6.21
C ILE A 102 -16.44 -9.78 -7.28
N ALA A 103 -16.46 -11.12 -7.40
CA ALA A 103 -17.23 -11.84 -8.41
C ALA A 103 -18.70 -11.38 -8.52
N HIS A 104 -19.40 -11.37 -7.38
CA HIS A 104 -20.81 -10.94 -7.31
C HIS A 104 -21.05 -9.54 -7.88
N LYS A 105 -20.16 -8.56 -7.66
CA LYS A 105 -20.34 -7.19 -8.18
C LYS A 105 -20.21 -7.12 -9.70
N VAL A 106 -19.30 -7.93 -10.26
CA VAL A 106 -19.13 -8.06 -11.72
C VAL A 106 -20.37 -8.73 -12.33
N GLU A 107 -20.86 -9.82 -11.72
CA GLU A 107 -22.04 -10.55 -12.19
C GLU A 107 -23.32 -9.70 -12.14
N THR A 108 -23.57 -8.97 -11.05
CA THR A 108 -24.79 -8.16 -10.92
C THR A 108 -24.80 -6.89 -11.76
N SER A 109 -23.65 -6.50 -12.32
CA SER A 109 -23.49 -5.25 -13.08
C SER A 109 -22.91 -5.51 -14.48
N TYR A 110 -23.18 -6.69 -15.03
CA TYR A 110 -22.58 -7.19 -16.27
C TYR A 110 -22.79 -6.23 -17.47
N ASP A 111 -23.98 -5.63 -17.55
CA ASP A 111 -24.35 -4.62 -18.54
C ASP A 111 -23.45 -3.38 -18.49
N VAL A 112 -23.14 -2.89 -17.28
CA VAL A 112 -22.21 -1.77 -17.07
C VAL A 112 -20.78 -2.20 -17.40
N VAL A 113 -20.36 -3.39 -16.98
CA VAL A 113 -19.02 -3.93 -17.27
C VAL A 113 -18.79 -4.08 -18.78
N ALA A 114 -19.76 -4.62 -19.51
CA ALA A 114 -19.67 -4.79 -20.96
C ALA A 114 -19.60 -3.45 -21.70
N GLN A 115 -20.41 -2.46 -21.29
CA GLN A 115 -20.33 -1.09 -21.83
C GLN A 115 -18.95 -0.48 -21.58
N LEU A 116 -18.41 -0.58 -20.36
CA LEU A 116 -17.09 -0.05 -20.03
C LEU A 116 -16.00 -0.68 -20.90
N LEU A 117 -15.98 -2.00 -21.03
CA LEU A 117 -14.97 -2.69 -21.83
C LEU A 117 -15.02 -2.31 -23.32
N ASN A 118 -16.22 -2.11 -23.88
CA ASN A 118 -16.40 -1.61 -25.26
C ASN A 118 -15.87 -0.17 -25.43
N GLU A 119 -16.16 0.72 -24.48
CA GLU A 119 -15.69 2.12 -24.58
C GLU A 119 -14.18 2.26 -24.33
N MET A 120 -13.62 1.37 -23.51
CA MET A 120 -12.19 1.35 -23.20
C MET A 120 -11.32 0.80 -24.33
N CYS A 121 -11.86 -0.06 -25.19
CA CYS A 121 -11.13 -0.64 -26.30
C CYS A 121 -12.06 -1.00 -27.47
N ASP A 122 -11.70 -0.54 -28.68
CA ASP A 122 -12.45 -0.79 -29.91
C ASP A 122 -11.58 -1.56 -30.91
N GLY A 123 -12.06 -2.71 -31.39
CA GLY A 123 -11.33 -3.58 -32.32
C GLY A 123 -9.92 -4.00 -31.86
N GLY A 124 -9.69 -4.00 -30.54
CA GLY A 124 -8.40 -4.32 -29.93
C GLY A 124 -7.43 -3.15 -29.78
N ALA A 125 -7.82 -1.94 -30.16
CA ALA A 125 -7.09 -0.71 -29.89
C ALA A 125 -7.63 -0.04 -28.62
N VAL A 126 -6.73 0.29 -27.68
CA VAL A 126 -7.10 1.02 -26.46
C VAL A 126 -7.58 2.43 -26.82
N SER A 127 -8.74 2.81 -26.29
CA SER A 127 -9.39 4.11 -26.50
C SER A 127 -9.35 4.92 -25.19
N THR A 128 -10.50 5.26 -24.60
CA THR A 128 -10.59 6.07 -23.39
C THR A 128 -10.59 5.19 -22.14
N THR A 129 -9.55 5.30 -21.33
CA THR A 129 -9.44 4.58 -20.04
C THR A 129 -9.62 5.50 -18.83
N GLU A 130 -9.99 6.76 -19.06
CA GLU A 130 -10.20 7.77 -18.02
C GLU A 130 -11.62 7.65 -17.42
N PRO A 131 -11.76 7.33 -16.12
CA PRO A 131 -13.09 7.12 -15.52
C PRO A 131 -14.01 8.34 -15.67
N ASN A 132 -13.46 9.56 -15.57
CA ASN A 132 -14.24 10.78 -15.69
C ASN A 132 -14.83 11.01 -17.10
N ALA A 133 -14.16 10.54 -18.16
CA ALA A 133 -14.71 10.57 -19.51
C ALA A 133 -15.71 9.43 -19.72
N LEU A 134 -15.42 8.23 -19.23
CA LEU A 134 -16.31 7.06 -19.32
C LEU A 134 -17.69 7.32 -18.67
N ARG A 135 -17.76 8.20 -17.66
CA ARG A 135 -19.00 8.62 -17.01
C ARG A 135 -20.01 9.29 -17.93
N ASP A 136 -19.57 9.85 -19.05
CA ASP A 136 -20.44 10.48 -20.05
C ASP A 136 -20.82 9.52 -21.18
N LEU A 137 -20.15 8.36 -21.27
CA LEU A 137 -20.32 7.37 -22.33
C LEU A 137 -21.13 6.15 -21.87
N VAL A 138 -21.05 5.81 -20.58
CA VAL A 138 -21.69 4.62 -20.01
C VAL A 138 -22.91 4.99 -19.17
N GLU A 139 -24.01 4.30 -19.44
CA GLU A 139 -25.24 4.42 -18.65
C GLU A 139 -25.16 3.51 -17.43
N VAL A 140 -25.32 4.08 -16.23
CA VAL A 140 -25.37 3.32 -14.98
C VAL A 140 -26.70 3.57 -14.29
N GLU A 141 -27.55 2.54 -14.23
CA GLU A 141 -28.85 2.62 -13.56
C GLU A 141 -28.69 3.05 -12.09
N GLY A 142 -29.52 3.99 -11.65
CA GLY A 142 -29.54 4.45 -10.25
C GLY A 142 -28.40 5.38 -9.80
N TRP A 143 -27.39 5.66 -10.64
CA TRP A 143 -26.34 6.65 -10.31
C TRP A 143 -26.93 8.06 -10.27
N ILE A 144 -27.76 8.39 -11.26
CA ILE A 144 -28.44 9.67 -11.37
C ILE A 144 -29.31 9.97 -10.13
N GLY A 145 -29.85 8.94 -9.47
CA GLY A 145 -30.59 9.08 -8.21
C GLY A 145 -29.74 9.35 -6.97
N LYS A 146 -28.43 9.06 -7.00
CA LYS A 146 -27.49 9.35 -5.90
C LYS A 146 -26.79 10.71 -6.06
N PHE A 147 -26.64 11.21 -7.28
CA PHE A 147 -26.06 12.54 -7.58
C PHE A 147 -27.09 13.66 -7.65
N LEU A 148 -28.34 13.39 -8.03
CA LEU A 148 -29.48 14.28 -7.78
C LEU A 148 -30.00 14.01 -6.38
N GLY A 149 -29.36 14.64 -5.39
CA GLY A 149 -29.70 14.50 -3.98
C GLY A 149 -31.21 14.40 -3.76
N GLY A 150 -31.61 13.39 -2.98
CA GLY A 150 -32.97 13.08 -2.59
C GLY A 150 -33.70 14.27 -1.99
N ILE A 151 -34.22 15.13 -2.87
CA ILE A 151 -35.07 16.26 -2.58
C ILE A 151 -36.44 15.87 -3.13
N ASN A 152 -37.13 15.04 -2.36
CA ASN A 152 -38.60 15.00 -2.40
C ASN A 152 -39.06 16.31 -1.74
N ILE A 153 -39.26 17.37 -2.51
CA ILE A 153 -40.03 18.54 -2.05
C ILE A 153 -41.51 18.17 -2.17
N PRO A 154 -42.26 18.02 -1.06
CA PRO A 154 -43.69 17.81 -1.14
C PRO A 154 -44.36 19.14 -1.47
N GLY A 155 -45.00 19.22 -2.63
CA GLY A 155 -45.95 20.30 -2.93
C GLY A 155 -45.87 20.92 -4.32
N ARG A 156 -46.22 20.17 -5.38
CA ARG A 156 -46.99 20.75 -6.51
C ARG A 156 -47.71 19.66 -7.32
N PRO A 157 -49.01 19.82 -7.65
CA PRO A 157 -49.80 18.79 -8.31
C PRO A 157 -49.74 18.88 -9.84
N GLY A 158 -49.84 17.71 -10.49
CA GLY A 158 -50.46 17.57 -11.82
C GLY A 158 -49.67 16.75 -12.84
N PRO A 159 -50.11 15.52 -13.18
CA PRO A 159 -49.76 14.85 -14.42
C PRO A 159 -50.82 15.17 -15.48
N SER A 160 -50.45 15.81 -16.59
CA SER A 160 -51.29 15.91 -17.79
C SER A 160 -50.67 15.08 -18.91
N SER A 161 -51.38 14.02 -19.27
CA SER A 161 -51.20 13.24 -20.47
C SER A 161 -51.29 14.11 -21.73
N ALA A 162 -50.30 13.99 -22.61
CA ALA A 162 -50.43 14.31 -24.02
C ALA A 162 -49.66 13.24 -24.81
N SER A 163 -50.36 12.68 -25.79
CA SER A 163 -50.04 11.47 -26.52
C SER A 163 -48.89 11.62 -27.52
N SER A 164 -48.29 10.46 -27.79
CA SER A 164 -47.90 9.96 -29.12
C SER A 164 -47.27 10.94 -30.11
N ASN A 165 -45.94 10.93 -30.15
CA ASN A 165 -45.16 10.67 -31.36
C ASN A 165 -43.67 10.73 -31.01
N ASN A 166 -43.00 9.59 -30.91
CA ASN A 166 -41.54 9.57 -30.95
C ASN A 166 -41.10 8.58 -32.02
N HIS A 167 -40.94 9.13 -33.22
CA HIS A 167 -40.08 8.58 -34.24
C HIS A 167 -38.64 8.64 -33.73
N MET A 168 -37.95 7.50 -33.84
CA MET A 168 -36.50 7.35 -33.87
C MET A 168 -35.83 8.58 -34.49
N SER A 169 -35.12 9.38 -33.70
CA SER A 169 -34.20 10.41 -34.18
C SER A 169 -33.27 10.86 -33.05
N GLY A 170 -31.97 10.67 -33.27
CA GLY A 170 -30.93 11.51 -32.69
C GLY A 170 -30.31 10.95 -31.43
N ILE A 171 -29.31 10.09 -31.63
CA ILE A 171 -28.04 10.11 -30.89
C ILE A 171 -27.71 11.58 -30.63
N SER A 172 -27.95 12.05 -29.40
CA SER A 172 -27.67 13.42 -29.02
C SER A 172 -26.17 13.59 -28.95
N SER A 173 -25.64 14.08 -30.05
CA SER A 173 -24.38 14.79 -30.27
C SER A 173 -24.25 16.01 -29.35
N ALA A 174 -24.36 15.81 -28.03
CA ALA A 174 -24.09 16.81 -27.02
C ALA A 174 -22.57 17.12 -26.89
N GLY A 175 -21.71 16.43 -27.65
CA GLY A 175 -20.26 16.64 -27.67
C GLY A 175 -19.74 17.73 -28.61
N ILE A 176 -20.57 18.36 -29.46
CA ILE A 176 -20.06 19.23 -30.54
C ILE A 176 -20.17 20.74 -30.23
N SER A 177 -20.80 21.13 -29.11
CA SER A 177 -20.92 22.55 -28.73
C SER A 177 -19.86 23.01 -27.72
N ALA A 178 -18.58 22.84 -28.03
CA ALA A 178 -17.46 23.47 -27.31
C ALA A 178 -16.26 23.73 -28.23
N ALA A 179 -16.51 24.33 -29.40
CA ALA A 179 -15.57 24.43 -30.52
C ALA A 179 -14.31 25.30 -30.32
N ASN A 180 -13.83 25.57 -29.10
CA ASN A 180 -12.58 26.31 -28.88
C ASN A 180 -11.83 25.95 -27.58
N THR A 181 -12.06 24.75 -27.02
CA THR A 181 -11.34 24.28 -25.84
C THR A 181 -10.77 22.89 -26.09
N PRO A 182 -9.47 22.64 -25.79
CA PRO A 182 -8.98 21.27 -25.79
C PRO A 182 -9.77 20.46 -24.77
N ALA A 183 -10.51 19.46 -25.24
CA ALA A 183 -11.21 18.53 -24.36
C ALA A 183 -10.19 17.86 -23.45
N LEU A 184 -10.37 18.00 -22.13
CA LEU A 184 -9.51 17.34 -21.15
C LEU A 184 -10.11 15.97 -20.85
N PRO A 185 -9.46 14.85 -21.21
CA PRO A 185 -10.07 13.52 -21.07
C PRO A 185 -10.32 13.16 -19.60
N TRP A 186 -9.53 13.72 -18.67
CA TRP A 186 -9.69 13.46 -17.24
C TRP A 186 -10.65 14.41 -16.52
N ARG A 187 -11.17 15.48 -17.14
CA ARG A 187 -12.05 16.44 -16.46
C ARG A 187 -13.15 17.02 -17.35
N ARG A 188 -14.39 16.83 -16.92
CA ARG A 188 -15.59 17.36 -17.55
C ARG A 188 -15.76 18.87 -17.32
N ALA A 189 -16.37 19.56 -18.28
CA ALA A 189 -16.56 21.02 -18.21
C ALA A 189 -17.70 21.46 -17.27
N ASN A 190 -18.69 20.59 -17.05
CA ASN A 190 -19.94 20.85 -16.34
C ASN A 190 -19.98 20.29 -14.90
N VAL A 191 -18.83 19.97 -14.31
CA VAL A 191 -18.75 19.47 -12.93
C VAL A 191 -19.37 20.48 -11.96
N ARG A 192 -20.26 20.01 -11.07
CA ARG A 192 -20.91 20.83 -10.04
C ARG A 192 -20.86 20.11 -8.69
N HIS A 193 -20.45 20.85 -7.67
CA HIS A 193 -20.43 20.40 -6.28
C HIS A 193 -21.14 21.41 -5.40
N THR A 194 -21.87 20.93 -4.39
CA THR A 194 -22.52 21.78 -3.38
C THR A 194 -21.53 22.37 -2.38
N SER A 195 -20.46 21.63 -2.09
CA SER A 195 -19.31 22.05 -1.29
C SER A 195 -18.04 21.92 -2.13
N ASN A 196 -17.19 22.95 -2.11
CA ASN A 196 -15.91 22.90 -2.82
C ASN A 196 -14.79 22.51 -1.85
N GLU A 197 -14.11 21.40 -2.12
CA GLU A 197 -13.10 20.79 -1.25
C GLU A 197 -11.88 20.32 -2.06
N LEU A 198 -10.69 20.57 -1.54
CA LEU A 198 -9.42 20.11 -2.08
C LEU A 198 -8.60 19.47 -0.94
N TYR A 199 -8.21 18.21 -1.10
CA TYR A 199 -7.35 17.52 -0.13
C TYR A 199 -6.09 16.99 -0.80
N VAL A 200 -4.96 17.12 -0.12
CA VAL A 200 -3.67 16.56 -0.52
C VAL A 200 -3.20 15.60 0.57
N ASP A 201 -3.15 14.32 0.27
CA ASP A 201 -2.68 13.29 1.19
C ASP A 201 -1.34 12.78 0.68
N LEU A 202 -0.27 13.03 1.43
CA LEU A 202 1.06 12.50 1.15
C LEU A 202 1.30 11.27 2.01
N VAL A 203 1.56 10.14 1.36
CA VAL A 203 1.78 8.85 2.01
C VAL A 203 3.16 8.32 1.61
N GLU A 204 4.01 8.03 2.59
CA GLU A 204 5.32 7.43 2.38
C GLU A 204 5.37 6.02 2.98
N THR A 205 5.81 5.05 2.18
CA THR A 205 6.11 3.70 2.66
C THR A 205 7.61 3.51 2.80
N LEU A 206 8.07 3.12 4.00
CA LEU A 206 9.48 2.95 4.30
C LEU A 206 9.99 1.55 4.00
N SER A 207 11.21 1.48 3.49
CA SER A 207 12.03 0.26 3.37
C SER A 207 13.43 0.56 3.88
N VAL A 208 13.80 0.01 5.03
CA VAL A 208 15.07 0.25 5.72
C VAL A 208 15.70 -1.07 6.11
N THR A 209 16.97 -1.25 5.78
CA THR A 209 17.77 -2.41 6.20
C THR A 209 18.93 -1.95 7.05
N VAL A 210 19.06 -2.52 8.24
CA VAL A 210 20.13 -2.23 9.20
C VAL A 210 21.00 -3.47 9.37
N ALA A 211 22.32 -3.31 9.24
CA ALA A 211 23.29 -4.38 9.46
C ALA A 211 23.40 -4.74 10.96
N PRO A 212 23.97 -5.91 11.31
CA PRO A 212 24.21 -6.29 12.70
C PRO A 212 25.08 -5.31 13.49
N SER A 213 25.89 -4.50 12.79
CA SER A 213 26.66 -3.41 13.39
C SER A 213 25.82 -2.20 13.84
N GLY A 214 24.52 -2.19 13.56
CA GLY A 214 23.62 -1.04 13.76
C GLY A 214 23.72 0.02 12.65
N ARG A 215 24.55 -0.20 11.62
CA ARG A 215 24.68 0.73 10.49
C ARG A 215 23.55 0.52 9.48
N PRO A 216 22.84 1.57 9.04
CA PRO A 216 21.88 1.45 7.93
C PRO A 216 22.62 1.12 6.63
N VAL A 217 22.17 0.07 5.94
CA VAL A 217 22.67 -0.41 4.65
C VAL A 217 21.87 0.22 3.52
N ALA A 218 20.56 0.31 3.70
CA ALA A 218 19.60 0.87 2.76
C ALA A 218 18.49 1.59 3.55
N ALA A 219 18.02 2.74 3.06
CA ALA A 219 16.90 3.44 3.66
C ALA A 219 16.17 4.24 2.58
N PHE A 220 14.99 3.77 2.19
CA PHE A 220 14.19 4.36 1.12
C PHE A 220 12.80 4.72 1.62
N ALA A 221 12.22 5.77 1.05
CA ALA A 221 10.79 6.06 1.16
C ALA A 221 10.17 6.11 -0.24
N ASN A 222 9.10 5.33 -0.45
CA ASN A 222 8.27 5.41 -1.64
C ASN A 222 7.04 6.25 -1.32
N GLY A 223 6.97 7.44 -1.92
CA GLY A 223 5.94 8.44 -1.70
C GLY A 223 4.84 8.42 -2.75
N THR A 224 3.62 8.70 -2.32
CA THR A 224 2.44 8.91 -3.17
C THR A 224 1.74 10.19 -2.73
N ILE A 225 1.42 11.06 -3.70
CA ILE A 225 0.59 12.24 -3.51
C ILE A 225 -0.81 11.91 -4.03
N ALA A 226 -1.71 11.52 -3.13
CA ALA A 226 -3.11 11.36 -3.44
C ALA A 226 -3.83 12.71 -3.35
N PHE A 227 -4.66 13.01 -4.33
CA PHE A 227 -5.38 14.27 -4.41
C PHE A 227 -6.88 14.02 -4.48
N THR A 228 -7.65 14.77 -3.70
CA THR A 228 -9.11 14.81 -3.80
C THR A 228 -9.52 16.17 -4.34
N SER A 229 -10.18 16.20 -5.50
CA SER A 229 -10.77 17.41 -6.08
C SER A 229 -12.29 17.28 -6.10
N LYS A 230 -12.98 18.06 -5.27
CA LYS A 230 -14.44 18.24 -5.37
C LYS A 230 -14.70 19.72 -5.56
N ILE A 231 -14.54 20.20 -6.77
CA ILE A 231 -14.69 21.63 -7.06
C ILE A 231 -15.41 21.79 -8.39
N SER A 232 -16.33 22.74 -8.46
CA SER A 232 -17.13 22.97 -9.67
C SER A 232 -16.28 23.53 -10.82
N GLY A 233 -16.73 23.29 -12.06
CA GLY A 233 -16.10 23.79 -13.28
C GLY A 233 -14.76 23.11 -13.59
N VAL A 234 -13.86 23.88 -14.21
CA VAL A 234 -12.53 23.50 -14.68
C VAL A 234 -11.48 24.38 -13.97
N PRO A 235 -11.00 24.01 -12.78
CA PRO A 235 -10.03 24.76 -12.00
C PRO A 235 -8.62 24.50 -12.52
N ASP A 236 -7.81 25.54 -12.55
CA ASP A 236 -6.38 25.44 -12.78
C ASP A 236 -5.66 25.59 -11.44
N LEU A 237 -4.95 24.55 -11.01
CA LEU A 237 -4.33 24.47 -9.70
C LEU A 237 -2.81 24.61 -9.80
N LEU A 238 -2.22 25.23 -8.77
CA LEU A 238 -0.79 25.28 -8.53
C LEU A 238 -0.50 24.75 -7.12
N LEU A 239 0.11 23.57 -7.05
CA LEU A 239 0.60 22.95 -5.81
C LEU A 239 2.11 23.19 -5.70
N ASN A 240 2.53 23.78 -4.59
CA ASN A 240 3.93 24.05 -4.29
C ASN A 240 4.42 23.11 -3.20
N LEU A 241 5.49 22.36 -3.50
CA LEU A 241 6.17 21.46 -2.57
C LEU A 241 7.50 22.07 -2.12
N SER A 242 7.89 21.77 -0.88
CA SER A 242 9.17 22.16 -0.30
C SER A 242 9.78 21.02 0.50
N THR A 243 11.10 21.08 0.73
CA THR A 243 11.83 20.15 1.60
C THR A 243 12.36 20.90 2.82
N PRO A 244 12.92 20.22 3.85
CA PRO A 244 13.53 20.90 4.99
C PRO A 244 14.69 21.83 4.58
N SER A 245 15.35 21.54 3.46
CA SER A 245 16.41 22.36 2.86
C SER A 245 15.89 23.50 1.98
N GLY A 246 14.58 23.74 1.96
CA GLY A 246 13.91 24.74 1.14
C GLY A 246 13.47 24.23 -0.24
N ARG A 247 12.71 25.06 -0.95
CA ARG A 247 12.05 24.70 -2.21
C ARG A 247 12.99 24.35 -3.36
N GLN A 248 14.15 24.98 -3.42
CA GLN A 248 15.10 24.81 -4.53
C GLN A 248 15.74 23.40 -4.56
N ASN A 249 15.63 22.65 -3.46
CA ASN A 249 16.27 21.36 -3.28
C ASN A 249 15.29 20.18 -3.36
N ILE A 250 14.11 20.36 -3.97
CA ILE A 250 13.15 19.26 -4.12
C ILE A 250 13.69 18.15 -5.04
N ASN A 251 14.43 18.50 -6.09
CA ASN A 251 15.07 17.52 -7.00
C ASN A 251 16.17 16.69 -6.33
N SER A 252 16.74 17.15 -5.21
CA SER A 252 17.74 16.37 -4.46
C SER A 252 17.10 15.40 -3.47
N VAL A 253 15.78 15.41 -3.34
CA VAL A 253 15.02 14.55 -2.42
C VAL A 253 14.05 13.66 -3.20
N MET A 254 13.29 14.22 -4.14
CA MET A 254 12.31 13.51 -4.95
C MET A 254 13.00 12.85 -6.16
N GLU A 255 13.20 11.53 -6.09
CA GLU A 255 13.78 10.72 -7.15
C GLU A 255 12.69 10.10 -8.03
N LEU A 256 12.99 9.99 -9.33
CA LEU A 256 12.14 9.35 -10.35
C LEU A 256 10.65 9.72 -10.23
N PRO A 257 10.29 11.02 -10.21
CA PRO A 257 8.91 11.42 -10.02
C PRO A 257 8.04 10.99 -11.21
N ILE A 258 6.91 10.35 -10.90
CA ILE A 258 5.89 9.96 -11.87
C ILE A 258 4.69 10.87 -11.64
N PHE A 259 4.10 11.41 -12.70
CA PHE A 259 2.99 12.35 -12.62
C PHE A 259 1.76 11.84 -13.34
N HIS A 260 0.59 12.17 -12.80
CA HIS A 260 -0.65 12.06 -13.54
C HIS A 260 -0.59 12.92 -14.83
N PRO A 261 -1.19 12.48 -15.96
CA PRO A 261 -1.22 13.23 -17.22
C PRO A 261 -1.74 14.68 -17.11
N CYS A 262 -2.50 14.98 -16.06
CA CYS A 262 -3.00 16.33 -15.81
C CYS A 262 -1.91 17.34 -15.44
N VAL A 263 -0.72 16.88 -15.04
CA VAL A 263 0.41 17.73 -14.63
C VAL A 263 1.18 18.23 -15.85
N ARG A 264 1.40 19.54 -15.88
CA ARG A 264 2.18 20.19 -16.94
C ARG A 264 3.67 19.99 -16.69
N LEU A 265 4.25 18.98 -17.33
CA LEU A 265 5.68 18.60 -17.18
C LEU A 265 6.64 19.74 -17.50
N ALA A 266 6.32 20.62 -18.45
CA ALA A 266 7.14 21.80 -18.76
C ALA A 266 7.30 22.72 -17.55
N ARG A 267 6.22 22.94 -16.77
CA ARG A 267 6.27 23.78 -15.57
C ARG A 267 7.12 23.15 -14.48
N TRP A 268 6.98 21.84 -14.25
CA TRP A 268 7.81 21.11 -13.31
C TRP A 268 9.30 21.19 -13.67
N ARG A 269 9.63 21.01 -14.96
CA ARG A 269 11.01 21.07 -15.45
C ARG A 269 11.63 22.46 -15.28
N GLU A 270 10.87 23.52 -15.53
CA GLU A 270 11.33 24.90 -15.33
C GLU A 270 11.44 25.29 -13.85
N LYS A 271 10.51 24.82 -13.02
CA LYS A 271 10.41 25.16 -11.61
C LYS A 271 10.10 23.91 -10.78
N PRO A 272 11.13 23.12 -10.44
CA PRO A 272 10.97 21.96 -9.58
C PRO A 272 10.24 22.32 -8.28
N GLY A 273 9.28 21.47 -7.89
CA GLY A 273 8.41 21.70 -6.74
C GLY A 273 7.11 22.43 -7.10
N GLU A 274 6.95 22.94 -8.32
CA GLU A 274 5.71 23.51 -8.82
C GLU A 274 4.93 22.55 -9.70
N LEU A 275 3.81 22.05 -9.19
CA LEU A 275 2.88 21.21 -9.92
C LEU A 275 1.71 22.07 -10.39
N SER A 276 1.63 22.33 -11.70
CA SER A 276 0.52 23.04 -12.33
C SER A 276 -0.35 22.05 -13.11
N PHE A 277 -1.66 22.00 -12.82
CA PHE A 277 -2.55 20.99 -13.38
C PHE A 277 -4.03 21.39 -13.32
N VAL A 278 -4.84 20.78 -14.18
CA VAL A 278 -6.30 20.75 -14.07
C VAL A 278 -6.68 19.36 -13.56
N PRO A 279 -7.06 19.17 -12.29
CA PRO A 279 -7.25 17.85 -11.71
C PRO A 279 -8.46 17.10 -12.29
N PRO A 280 -8.41 15.76 -12.39
CA PRO A 280 -9.62 14.94 -12.39
C PRO A 280 -10.58 15.32 -11.27
N ASP A 281 -11.88 15.10 -11.47
CA ASP A 281 -12.85 15.20 -10.38
C ASP A 281 -12.83 13.92 -9.53
N GLY A 282 -13.04 14.05 -8.21
CA GLY A 282 -12.96 12.95 -7.26
C GLY A 282 -11.56 12.71 -6.71
N ARG A 283 -11.26 11.44 -6.38
CA ARG A 283 -9.98 11.00 -5.81
C ARG A 283 -9.10 10.42 -6.92
N PHE A 284 -7.83 10.80 -6.95
CA PHE A 284 -6.86 10.23 -7.89
C PHE A 284 -5.42 10.36 -7.34
N VAL A 285 -4.49 9.62 -7.91
CA VAL A 285 -3.05 9.78 -7.61
C VAL A 285 -2.48 10.88 -8.50
N LEU A 286 -2.00 11.97 -7.90
CA LEU A 286 -1.41 13.10 -8.63
C LEU A 286 0.04 12.82 -9.02
N ALA A 287 0.81 12.22 -8.12
CA ALA A 287 2.21 11.90 -8.34
C ALA A 287 2.70 10.75 -7.44
N GLY A 288 3.72 10.01 -7.91
CA GLY A 288 4.53 9.09 -7.14
C GLY A 288 6.01 9.52 -7.15
N TYR A 289 6.77 9.14 -6.13
CA TYR A 289 8.19 9.46 -6.03
C TYR A 289 8.97 8.48 -5.14
N GLY A 290 10.26 8.35 -5.39
CA GLY A 290 11.22 7.72 -4.48
C GLY A 290 12.01 8.76 -3.68
N VAL A 291 12.58 8.35 -2.55
CA VAL A 291 13.53 9.15 -1.76
C VAL A 291 14.57 8.21 -1.17
N ASP A 292 15.85 8.51 -1.39
CA ASP A 292 16.95 7.96 -0.58
C ASP A 292 17.07 8.74 0.73
N LEU A 293 16.86 8.04 1.85
CA LEU A 293 16.94 8.61 3.20
C LEU A 293 18.34 8.50 3.80
N LEU A 294 19.27 7.80 3.14
CA LEU A 294 20.65 7.77 3.59
C LEU A 294 21.28 9.16 3.40
N PRO A 295 22.07 9.64 4.37
CA PRO A 295 22.73 10.93 4.25
C PRO A 295 23.69 10.92 3.06
N VAL A 296 23.50 11.85 2.11
CA VAL A 296 24.38 12.05 0.95
C VAL A 296 25.80 12.28 1.43
N GLN A 297 26.66 11.29 1.22
CA GLN A 297 28.06 11.35 1.59
C GLN A 297 28.79 12.13 0.49
N ASN A 298 28.95 13.45 0.67
CA ASN A 298 29.77 14.25 -0.22
C ASN A 298 31.24 13.80 -0.12
N GLY A 299 31.61 12.79 -0.90
CA GLY A 299 32.98 12.53 -1.36
C GLY A 299 34.06 12.17 -0.34
N GLN A 300 33.76 11.89 0.93
CA GLN A 300 34.77 11.38 1.88
C GLN A 300 34.39 10.00 2.43
N VAL A 301 34.98 8.98 1.80
CA VAL A 301 35.14 7.65 2.39
C VAL A 301 36.06 7.80 3.59
N GLY A 302 35.56 7.57 4.81
CA GLY A 302 36.45 7.33 5.96
C GLY A 302 36.01 7.76 7.35
N SER A 303 34.88 8.45 7.56
CA SER A 303 34.49 8.77 8.94
C SER A 303 32.99 9.02 9.10
N THR A 304 32.27 8.05 9.69
CA THR A 304 30.90 8.26 10.19
C THR A 304 30.67 7.46 11.47
N LYS A 305 31.11 7.98 12.61
CA LYS A 305 30.48 7.62 13.89
C LYS A 305 29.08 8.24 13.86
N SER A 306 28.05 7.41 13.65
CA SER A 306 26.61 7.72 13.55
C SER A 306 26.15 8.42 12.24
N SER A 307 25.79 7.64 11.23
CA SER A 307 24.85 8.07 10.19
C SER A 307 23.46 8.20 10.83
N ASN A 308 23.09 9.39 11.28
CA ASN A 308 21.85 9.63 12.03
C ASN A 308 20.62 9.67 11.09
N LEU A 309 20.21 8.50 10.61
CA LEU A 309 18.87 8.30 10.06
C LEU A 309 17.87 8.61 11.18
N LYS A 310 17.12 9.71 11.06
CA LYS A 310 16.20 10.18 12.11
C LYS A 310 14.86 9.45 12.03
N LEU A 311 14.87 8.14 12.29
CA LEU A 311 13.63 7.36 12.39
C LEU A 311 12.96 7.57 13.76
N PRO A 312 11.62 7.47 13.83
CA PRO A 312 10.88 7.50 15.09
C PRO A 312 11.20 6.31 16.00
N VAL A 313 11.77 5.24 15.44
CA VAL A 313 12.00 3.97 16.12
C VAL A 313 13.39 3.43 15.74
N SER A 314 14.10 2.91 16.73
CA SER A 314 15.35 2.15 16.56
C SER A 314 15.27 0.85 17.34
N VAL A 315 15.82 -0.24 16.79
CA VAL A 315 15.83 -1.56 17.41
C VAL A 315 17.25 -2.10 17.47
N GLU A 316 17.59 -2.68 18.62
CA GLU A 316 18.83 -3.43 18.85
C GLU A 316 18.45 -4.84 19.31
N VAL A 317 19.05 -5.87 18.72
CA VAL A 317 18.83 -7.27 19.09
C VAL A 317 20.13 -7.84 19.64
N LYS A 318 20.06 -8.44 20.82
CA LYS A 318 21.16 -9.19 21.43
C LYS A 318 20.76 -10.64 21.56
N THR A 319 21.61 -11.53 21.07
CA THR A 319 21.38 -12.98 21.06
C THR A 319 22.40 -13.68 21.93
N SER A 320 22.18 -14.96 22.21
CA SER A 320 23.10 -15.83 22.97
C SER A 320 23.45 -15.28 24.36
N LEU A 321 22.44 -14.74 25.06
CA LEU A 321 22.56 -14.27 26.44
C LEU A 321 22.35 -15.44 27.43
N GLY A 322 22.76 -15.23 28.69
CA GLY A 322 22.69 -16.25 29.75
C GLY A 322 23.88 -17.22 29.74
N SER A 323 23.95 -18.10 30.73
CA SER A 323 25.04 -19.09 30.86
C SER A 323 25.05 -20.13 29.74
N THR A 324 23.87 -20.50 29.24
CA THR A 324 23.68 -21.50 28.19
C THR A 324 23.48 -20.88 26.80
N GLY A 325 23.50 -19.55 26.68
CA GLY A 325 23.26 -18.85 25.41
C GLY A 325 21.84 -19.02 24.85
N SER A 326 20.86 -19.39 25.68
CA SER A 326 19.47 -19.62 25.25
C SER A 326 18.63 -18.35 25.15
N ASP A 327 19.13 -17.22 25.65
CA ASP A 327 18.31 -16.02 25.78
C ASP A 327 18.61 -15.02 24.66
N PHE A 328 17.58 -14.31 24.22
CA PHE A 328 17.74 -13.12 23.39
C PHE A 328 16.91 -11.95 23.95
N GLU A 329 17.41 -10.74 23.70
CA GLU A 329 16.81 -9.49 24.14
C GLU A 329 16.65 -8.56 22.94
N VAL A 330 15.43 -8.08 22.72
CA VAL A 330 15.12 -7.02 21.77
C VAL A 330 14.92 -5.73 22.54
N ARG A 331 15.70 -4.71 22.21
CA ARG A 331 15.59 -3.35 22.76
C ARG A 331 14.99 -2.44 21.71
N LEU A 332 13.91 -1.76 22.07
CA LEU A 332 13.24 -0.79 21.25
C LEU A 332 13.47 0.60 21.84
N PHE A 333 13.92 1.54 21.02
CA PHE A 333 14.06 2.94 21.38
C PHE A 333 13.08 3.78 20.56
N ILE A 334 12.11 4.40 21.24
CA ILE A 334 11.12 5.28 20.63
C ILE A 334 11.59 6.72 20.80
N THR A 335 11.70 7.45 19.69
CA THR A 335 12.06 8.87 19.67
C THR A 335 10.86 9.69 19.23
N LYS A 336 10.57 10.78 19.95
CA LYS A 336 9.52 11.72 19.54
C LYS A 336 9.98 12.46 18.29
N VAL A 337 9.31 12.22 17.17
CA VAL A 337 9.52 13.01 15.96
C VAL A 337 8.98 14.42 16.17
N SER A 338 9.80 15.43 15.90
CA SER A 338 9.37 16.82 15.96
C SER A 338 8.38 17.11 14.84
N GLY A 339 7.24 17.72 15.18
CA GLY A 339 6.28 18.21 14.22
C GLY A 339 6.91 19.20 13.25
N GLN A 340 6.61 19.01 11.98
CA GLN A 340 7.00 19.88 10.89
C GLN A 340 5.96 21.00 10.74
N GLY A 341 5.84 21.89 11.74
CA GLY A 341 4.86 22.97 11.72
C GLY A 341 4.89 23.82 10.44
N ASN A 342 3.71 24.14 9.90
CA ASN A 342 3.54 25.15 8.85
C ASN A 342 3.54 26.54 9.49
N SER A 343 4.50 27.39 9.16
CA SER A 343 4.50 28.80 9.58
C SER A 343 3.75 29.75 8.62
N SER A 344 2.93 29.24 7.69
CA SER A 344 2.38 30.10 6.61
C SER A 344 0.99 29.70 6.08
N LEU A 345 -0.01 29.51 6.97
CA LEU A 345 -1.42 29.39 6.55
C LEU A 345 -2.36 30.46 7.14
N SER A 346 -1.86 31.47 7.84
CA SER A 346 -2.67 32.62 8.27
C SER A 346 -2.40 33.83 7.37
N GLY A 347 -3.29 34.07 6.40
CA GLY A 347 -3.38 35.36 5.73
C GLY A 347 -3.82 36.42 6.74
N SER A 348 -2.94 37.38 7.01
CA SER A 348 -3.19 38.51 7.90
C SER A 348 -4.15 39.51 7.27
N SER A 349 -5.37 39.63 7.80
CA SER A 349 -6.11 40.90 7.77
C SER A 349 -5.96 41.54 9.15
N GLN A 350 -5.07 42.54 9.25
CA GLN A 350 -4.99 43.41 10.41
C GLN A 350 -6.23 44.29 10.45
N THR A 351 -7.07 44.12 11.46
CA THR A 351 -7.94 45.18 11.95
C THR A 351 -7.89 45.19 13.47
N SER A 352 -7.32 46.26 14.00
CA SER A 352 -7.32 46.62 15.41
C SER A 352 -8.74 46.80 15.94
N GLY A 353 -9.12 46.03 16.95
CA GLY A 353 -10.36 46.25 17.71
C GLY A 353 -10.31 45.49 19.03
N ARG A 354 -10.24 46.22 20.14
CA ARG A 354 -10.45 45.68 21.49
C ARG A 354 -11.92 45.29 21.64
N ALA A 355 -12.20 44.04 21.99
CA ALA A 355 -13.43 43.66 22.69
C ALA A 355 -13.23 42.35 23.48
N SER A 356 -13.60 42.42 24.76
CA SER A 356 -13.78 41.32 25.69
C SER A 356 -14.91 40.37 25.27
N GLY A 357 -14.78 39.07 25.57
CA GLY A 357 -15.94 38.23 25.87
C GLY A 357 -15.97 36.82 25.23
N ARG A 358 -15.85 35.83 26.12
CA ARG A 358 -16.74 34.64 26.24
C ARG A 358 -16.65 33.52 25.18
N GLY A 359 -16.06 32.40 25.63
CA GLY A 359 -16.60 31.03 25.55
C GLY A 359 -16.98 30.44 24.19
N GLY A 360 -16.27 29.38 23.78
CA GLY A 360 -16.68 28.50 22.69
C GLY A 360 -16.07 27.11 22.84
N PHE A 361 -16.90 26.17 23.31
CA PHE A 361 -16.58 24.78 23.59
C PHE A 361 -16.31 23.99 22.31
N GLY A 362 -15.29 23.13 22.37
CA GLY A 362 -15.02 22.08 21.40
C GLY A 362 -14.50 20.83 22.11
N ALA A 363 -15.18 20.42 23.18
CA ALA A 363 -15.04 19.08 23.73
C ALA A 363 -15.85 18.13 22.85
N GLY A 364 -15.14 17.36 22.02
CA GLY A 364 -15.69 16.23 21.28
C GLY A 364 -14.73 15.06 21.46
N LEU A 365 -15.17 14.03 22.18
CA LEU A 365 -14.45 12.78 22.37
C LEU A 365 -14.10 12.16 21.01
N GLY A 366 -12.81 12.01 20.73
CA GLY A 366 -12.28 11.28 19.58
C GLY A 366 -10.76 11.18 19.72
N ASN A 367 -10.22 9.96 19.59
CA ASN A 367 -8.80 9.64 19.68
C ASN A 367 -7.89 10.70 19.02
N HIS A 368 -6.79 11.05 19.69
CA HIS A 368 -5.76 12.00 19.24
C HIS A 368 -5.35 11.76 17.78
N ALA A 369 -5.95 12.48 16.84
CA ALA A 369 -5.54 12.45 15.44
C ALA A 369 -4.23 13.23 15.31
N GLY A 370 -3.11 12.54 15.03
CA GLY A 370 -1.82 13.16 14.81
C GLY A 370 -1.88 14.26 13.74
N THR A 371 -1.25 15.40 14.01
CA THR A 371 -1.18 16.56 13.10
C THR A 371 0.27 16.85 12.73
N SER A 372 0.51 17.72 11.75
CA SER A 372 1.88 18.10 11.39
C SER A 372 2.63 18.82 12.53
N SER A 373 1.93 19.47 13.46
CA SER A 373 2.54 20.08 14.66
C SER A 373 2.74 19.09 15.80
N THR A 374 1.89 18.06 15.89
CA THR A 374 1.98 16.99 16.90
C THR A 374 1.83 15.63 16.23
N PRO A 375 2.91 15.07 15.65
CA PRO A 375 2.83 13.76 15.02
C PRO A 375 2.52 12.67 16.04
N ALA A 376 1.79 11.65 15.60
CA ALA A 376 1.38 10.52 16.43
C ALA A 376 1.91 9.21 15.84
N LEU A 377 2.63 8.43 16.67
CA LEU A 377 3.08 7.08 16.36
C LEU A 377 1.98 6.08 16.73
N GLU A 378 1.58 5.26 15.77
CA GLU A 378 0.55 4.23 15.91
C GLU A 378 1.04 2.91 15.29
N ASP A 379 0.28 1.83 15.52
CA ASP A 379 0.50 0.49 14.92
C ASP A 379 1.93 -0.07 15.08
N LEU A 380 2.61 0.26 16.18
CA LEU A 380 3.98 -0.16 16.44
C LEU A 380 4.03 -1.64 16.82
N VAL A 381 4.59 -2.46 15.93
CA VAL A 381 4.76 -3.90 16.10
C VAL A 381 6.19 -4.29 15.72
N VAL A 382 6.87 -4.98 16.63
CA VAL A 382 8.16 -5.63 16.38
C VAL A 382 7.90 -7.11 16.12
N THR A 383 8.39 -7.62 14.98
CA THR A 383 8.19 -8.99 14.54
C THR A 383 9.55 -9.69 14.48
N VAL A 384 9.70 -10.75 15.27
CA VAL A 384 10.92 -11.55 15.37
C VAL A 384 10.65 -12.93 14.76
N PRO A 385 11.09 -13.19 13.52
CA PRO A 385 11.08 -14.53 12.95
C PRO A 385 12.10 -15.43 13.64
N LEU A 386 11.71 -16.68 13.92
CA LEU A 386 12.53 -17.66 14.61
C LEU A 386 12.91 -18.82 13.68
N PRO A 387 14.09 -19.43 13.88
CA PRO A 387 14.49 -20.62 13.14
C PRO A 387 13.50 -21.79 13.30
N ALA A 388 13.46 -22.67 12.30
CA ALA A 388 12.54 -23.81 12.25
C ALA A 388 12.70 -24.77 13.44
N ASP A 389 13.93 -24.90 13.95
CA ASP A 389 14.27 -25.79 15.06
C ASP A 389 13.82 -25.27 16.44
N VAL A 390 13.32 -24.03 16.52
CA VAL A 390 12.74 -23.49 17.76
C VAL A 390 11.41 -24.19 18.03
N ARG A 391 11.37 -25.00 19.08
CA ARG A 391 10.15 -25.73 19.49
C ARG A 391 9.18 -24.79 20.20
N ASN A 392 9.68 -24.00 21.14
CA ASN A 392 8.87 -23.07 21.93
C ASN A 392 9.72 -21.90 22.42
N LEU A 393 9.05 -20.86 22.92
CA LEU A 393 9.65 -19.79 23.71
C LEU A 393 9.21 -19.92 25.18
N SER A 394 10.15 -19.79 26.11
CA SER A 394 9.89 -19.62 27.53
C SER A 394 10.29 -18.23 28.00
N GLU A 395 9.78 -17.82 29.16
CA GLU A 395 10.14 -16.56 29.82
C GLU A 395 9.98 -15.29 28.96
N ILE A 396 8.92 -15.23 28.15
CA ILE A 396 8.61 -14.03 27.37
C ILE A 396 8.26 -12.89 28.33
N ARG A 397 9.12 -11.89 28.44
CA ARG A 397 8.96 -10.72 29.31
C ARG A 397 9.12 -9.44 28.52
N ALA A 398 8.02 -8.73 28.30
CA ALA A 398 8.01 -7.39 27.71
C ALA A 398 7.91 -6.32 28.80
N SER A 399 8.65 -5.22 28.66
CA SER A 399 8.57 -4.08 29.57
C SER A 399 7.38 -3.16 29.30
N ARG A 400 6.83 -3.21 28.08
CA ARG A 400 5.69 -2.42 27.59
C ARG A 400 4.92 -3.25 26.56
N GLY A 401 3.63 -3.00 26.39
CA GLY A 401 2.80 -3.65 25.40
C GLY A 401 2.66 -5.16 25.58
N ASP A 402 2.11 -5.79 24.57
CA ASP A 402 1.71 -7.19 24.59
C ASP A 402 2.53 -8.02 23.61
N THR A 403 2.71 -9.30 23.92
CA THR A 403 3.44 -10.25 23.08
C THR A 403 2.54 -11.38 22.63
N THR A 404 2.78 -11.89 21.42
CA THR A 404 2.05 -13.02 20.87
C THR A 404 3.04 -13.88 20.11
N TYR A 405 3.21 -15.13 20.53
CA TYR A 405 4.00 -16.11 19.81
C TYR A 405 3.08 -17.04 19.04
N ASN A 406 3.30 -17.17 17.73
CA ASN A 406 2.63 -18.14 16.87
C ASN A 406 3.59 -19.29 16.55
N PRO A 407 3.45 -20.48 17.19
CA PRO A 407 4.34 -21.61 16.93
C PRO A 407 4.25 -22.18 15.51
N GLY A 408 3.11 -21.99 14.82
CA GLY A 408 2.89 -22.45 13.45
C GLY A 408 3.66 -21.60 12.43
N GLU A 409 3.65 -20.28 12.61
CA GLU A 409 4.41 -19.35 11.76
C GLU A 409 5.86 -19.17 12.21
N LYS A 410 6.21 -19.65 13.43
CA LYS A 410 7.52 -19.41 14.07
C LYS A 410 7.85 -17.92 14.19
N VAL A 411 6.84 -17.12 14.51
CA VAL A 411 6.95 -15.67 14.63
C VAL A 411 6.54 -15.23 16.03
N LEU A 412 7.38 -14.42 16.65
CA LEU A 412 7.05 -13.66 17.86
C LEU A 412 6.73 -12.23 17.47
N GLU A 413 5.53 -11.78 17.81
CA GLU A 413 5.10 -10.39 17.65
C GLU A 413 5.05 -9.69 19.00
N TRP A 414 5.58 -8.47 19.03
CA TRP A 414 5.56 -7.58 20.19
C TRP A 414 4.92 -6.25 19.79
N ARG A 415 3.70 -6.03 20.27
CA ARG A 415 2.86 -4.89 19.92
C ARG A 415 2.89 -3.87 21.05
N ILE A 416 3.23 -2.62 20.71
CA ILE A 416 3.20 -1.50 21.65
C ILE A 416 2.00 -0.61 21.31
N PRO A 417 0.95 -0.59 22.17
CA PRO A 417 -0.21 0.29 21.96
C PRO A 417 0.21 1.76 21.90
N ALA A 418 -0.52 2.58 21.14
CA ALA A 418 -0.22 4.01 20.98
C ALA A 418 -0.15 4.77 22.32
N LYS A 419 -0.90 4.32 23.34
CA LYS A 419 -0.88 4.90 24.70
C LYS A 419 0.46 4.68 25.43
N GLU A 420 1.20 3.64 25.07
CA GLU A 420 2.49 3.25 25.67
C GLU A 420 3.69 3.55 24.76
N ALA A 421 3.44 3.99 23.53
CA ALA A 421 4.43 4.40 22.54
C ALA A 421 5.06 5.78 22.85
N SER A 422 5.22 6.12 24.13
CA SER A 422 5.92 7.33 24.56
C SER A 422 7.42 7.18 24.37
N ALA A 423 8.11 8.31 24.13
CA ALA A 423 9.55 8.33 23.96
C ALA A 423 10.30 7.63 25.10
N GLY A 424 11.36 6.89 24.77
CA GLY A 424 12.17 6.12 25.70
C GLY A 424 12.42 4.69 25.24
N GLY A 425 13.12 3.92 26.09
CA GLY A 425 13.42 2.51 25.85
C GLY A 425 12.29 1.58 26.29
N ALA A 426 12.14 0.47 25.58
CA ALA A 426 11.37 -0.69 25.97
C ALA A 426 12.18 -1.96 25.63
N THR A 427 11.96 -3.05 26.35
CA THR A 427 12.69 -4.31 26.14
C THR A 427 11.74 -5.51 26.10
N LEU A 428 12.14 -6.50 25.31
CA LEU A 428 11.54 -7.83 25.25
C LEU A 428 12.64 -8.86 25.46
N ARG A 429 12.49 -9.71 26.47
CA ARG A 429 13.37 -10.85 26.74
C ARG A 429 12.64 -12.15 26.49
N CYS A 430 13.33 -13.10 25.90
CA CYS A 430 12.81 -14.44 25.62
C CYS A 430 13.92 -15.47 25.75
N THR A 431 13.54 -16.69 26.13
CA THR A 431 14.42 -17.87 26.12
C THR A 431 13.93 -18.82 25.04
N VAL A 432 14.81 -19.24 24.12
CA VAL A 432 14.48 -20.23 23.10
C VAL A 432 14.60 -21.64 23.66
N VAL A 433 13.66 -22.50 23.28
CA VAL A 433 13.69 -23.92 23.62
C VAL A 433 13.80 -24.71 22.32
N GLY A 434 14.95 -25.38 22.16
CA GLY A 434 15.26 -26.20 21.00
C GLY A 434 14.65 -27.60 21.04
N PRO A 435 15.09 -28.49 20.12
CA PRO A 435 14.77 -29.91 20.17
C PRO A 435 15.25 -30.53 21.47
N LEU A 436 14.49 -31.50 22.00
CA LEU A 436 14.91 -32.28 23.16
C LEU A 436 16.22 -32.99 22.82
N SER A 437 17.25 -32.80 23.63
CA SER A 437 18.49 -33.57 23.52
C SER A 437 18.36 -34.86 24.35
N ASP A 438 19.06 -35.94 23.97
CA ASP A 438 19.10 -37.20 24.74
C ASP A 438 19.56 -36.99 26.20
N ASP A 439 20.24 -35.87 26.49
CA ASP A 439 20.70 -35.49 27.82
C ASP A 439 19.58 -34.87 28.69
N ASP A 440 18.52 -34.30 28.09
CA ASP A 440 17.39 -33.68 28.83
C ASP A 440 16.36 -34.74 29.30
N ASP A 441 16.35 -35.93 28.68
CA ASP A 441 15.55 -37.08 29.11
C ASP A 441 16.09 -37.70 30.42
N PHE A 442 17.33 -37.41 30.81
CA PHE A 442 17.95 -38.00 31.99
C PHE A 442 17.51 -37.35 33.31
N GLU A 443 17.04 -36.10 33.28
CA GLU A 443 16.68 -35.35 34.49
C GLU A 443 15.16 -35.28 34.76
N ALA A 444 14.31 -35.52 33.76
CA ALA A 444 12.87 -35.21 33.89
C ALA A 444 11.98 -36.37 34.37
N ASN A 445 12.40 -37.63 34.29
CA ASN A 445 11.69 -38.74 34.94
C ASN A 445 12.56 -40.01 34.93
N GLY A 446 12.87 -40.54 36.11
CA GLY A 446 13.48 -41.86 36.30
C GLY A 446 12.56 -43.03 35.94
N PHE A 447 11.85 -42.97 34.81
CA PHE A 447 10.95 -44.01 34.33
C PHE A 447 11.10 -44.19 32.82
N LYS A 448 11.91 -45.17 32.42
CA LYS A 448 11.94 -45.68 31.05
C LYS A 448 10.66 -46.48 30.79
N LEU A 449 9.82 -46.00 29.88
CA LEU A 449 8.83 -46.86 29.23
C LEU A 449 9.48 -47.43 27.96
N ASP A 450 10.17 -48.56 28.10
CA ASP A 450 10.64 -49.33 26.94
C ASP A 450 9.42 -49.98 26.27
N GLY A 451 8.90 -49.30 25.25
CA GLY A 451 7.82 -49.80 24.40
C GLY A 451 8.35 -50.79 23.38
N ARG A 452 8.63 -52.03 23.80
CA ARG A 452 8.66 -53.21 22.92
C ARG A 452 8.26 -54.45 23.70
N TYR A 453 7.03 -54.90 23.48
CA TYR A 453 6.65 -56.28 23.74
C TYR A 453 7.31 -57.15 22.66
N ASP A 454 8.39 -57.83 23.01
CA ASP A 454 8.91 -58.97 22.23
C ASP A 454 8.77 -60.22 23.10
N TYR A 455 7.87 -61.11 22.69
CA TYR A 455 7.78 -62.46 23.20
C TYR A 455 8.84 -63.30 22.48
N GLN A 456 9.93 -63.68 23.15
CA GLN A 456 10.41 -65.08 23.16
C GLN A 456 11.74 -65.31 23.90
N GLU A 457 11.65 -66.30 24.79
CA GLU A 457 12.61 -67.37 25.14
C GLU A 457 13.96 -67.07 25.81
N GLU A 458 14.10 -67.67 26.98
CA GLU A 458 15.30 -67.78 27.80
C GLU A 458 16.45 -68.45 27.06
N ALA A 459 17.59 -67.77 26.94
CA ALA A 459 18.88 -68.40 26.84
C ALA A 459 19.94 -67.55 27.54
N TYR A 460 20.53 -68.11 28.58
CA TYR A 460 21.69 -67.56 29.29
C TYR A 460 22.84 -67.25 28.31
N GLN A 461 23.18 -65.98 28.13
CA GLN A 461 24.53 -65.57 27.69
C GLN A 461 24.86 -64.14 28.12
N SER A 462 26.08 -63.99 28.61
CA SER A 462 26.71 -62.85 29.29
C SER A 462 26.55 -61.49 28.61
N ALA A 463 26.22 -60.47 29.42
CA ALA A 463 26.19 -59.06 29.04
C ALA A 463 27.56 -58.54 28.54
N PRO A 464 27.61 -57.74 27.46
CA PRO A 464 28.69 -56.78 27.28
C PRO A 464 28.37 -55.54 28.10
N VAL A 465 29.24 -55.23 29.07
CA VAL A 465 29.26 -53.97 29.79
C VAL A 465 29.38 -52.84 28.76
N LYS A 466 28.34 -52.03 28.59
CA LYS A 466 28.45 -50.75 27.89
C LYS A 466 29.43 -49.90 28.68
N THR A 467 30.62 -49.70 28.11
CA THR A 467 31.63 -48.75 28.59
C THR A 467 30.97 -47.38 28.74
N ALA A 468 31.01 -46.86 29.96
CA ALA A 468 30.59 -45.49 30.26
C ALA A 468 31.37 -44.53 29.34
N SER A 469 30.63 -43.74 28.57
CA SER A 469 31.19 -42.56 27.90
C SER A 469 31.87 -41.67 28.94
N PRO A 470 33.03 -41.05 28.64
CA PRO A 470 33.75 -40.24 29.61
C PRO A 470 32.82 -39.14 30.11
N GLU A 471 32.76 -38.95 31.44
CA GLU A 471 32.10 -37.79 32.04
C GLU A 471 32.73 -36.52 31.45
N LYS A 472 31.99 -35.87 30.57
CA LYS A 472 32.36 -34.54 30.07
C LYS A 472 32.27 -33.58 31.24
N THR A 473 33.33 -32.84 31.50
CA THR A 473 33.33 -31.73 32.47
C THR A 473 32.18 -30.78 32.19
N ASP A 474 31.58 -30.20 33.22
CA ASP A 474 30.42 -29.28 33.07
C ASP A 474 30.71 -28.13 32.10
N GLU A 475 31.96 -27.63 32.06
CA GLU A 475 32.40 -26.64 31.08
C GLU A 475 32.29 -27.11 29.61
N GLN A 476 32.58 -28.39 29.31
CA GLN A 476 32.44 -28.93 27.95
C GLN A 476 30.97 -29.13 27.56
N LYS A 477 30.10 -29.43 28.54
CA LYS A 477 28.65 -29.54 28.31
C LYS A 477 28.05 -28.16 28.02
N ASP A 478 28.46 -27.13 28.75
CA ASP A 478 27.99 -25.76 28.55
C ASP A 478 28.41 -25.19 27.19
N ILE A 479 29.66 -25.40 26.77
CA ILE A 479 30.14 -24.96 25.44
C ILE A 479 29.31 -25.62 24.32
N ARG A 480 28.98 -26.92 24.45
CA ARG A 480 28.16 -27.64 23.48
C ARG A 480 26.72 -27.12 23.46
N LYS A 481 26.12 -26.86 24.62
CA LYS A 481 24.77 -26.29 24.75
C LYS A 481 24.71 -24.87 24.16
N VAL A 482 25.72 -24.04 24.40
CA VAL A 482 25.82 -22.69 23.80
C VAL A 482 25.88 -22.77 22.27
N ALA A 483 26.69 -23.69 21.71
CA ALA A 483 26.76 -23.89 20.26
C ALA A 483 25.42 -24.37 19.66
N GLN A 484 24.70 -25.25 20.37
CA GLN A 484 23.38 -25.73 19.99
C GLN A 484 22.31 -24.62 20.07
N ASN A 485 22.37 -23.76 21.08
CA ASN A 485 21.40 -22.67 21.22
C ASN A 485 21.65 -21.53 20.23
N LYS A 486 22.89 -21.36 19.77
CA LYS A 486 23.24 -20.34 18.79
C LYS A 486 22.47 -20.48 17.47
N ILE A 487 22.20 -21.70 17.01
CA ILE A 487 21.42 -21.94 15.77
C ILE A 487 19.92 -21.63 15.93
N LEU A 488 19.45 -21.52 17.17
CA LEU A 488 18.06 -21.21 17.52
C LEU A 488 17.81 -19.70 17.65
N MET A 489 18.86 -18.89 17.60
CA MET A 489 18.75 -17.44 17.71
C MET A 489 18.08 -16.82 16.48
N PRO A 490 17.30 -15.74 16.65
CA PRO A 490 16.76 -14.99 15.52
C PRO A 490 17.89 -14.40 14.66
N SER A 491 17.74 -14.44 13.34
CA SER A 491 18.67 -13.85 12.38
C SER A 491 18.30 -12.42 11.96
N SER A 492 17.05 -12.04 12.20
CA SER A 492 16.56 -10.70 11.90
C SER A 492 15.37 -10.34 12.78
N THR A 493 15.01 -9.07 12.78
CA THR A 493 13.79 -8.52 13.37
C THR A 493 13.26 -7.44 12.46
N SER A 494 11.95 -7.38 12.27
CA SER A 494 11.30 -6.35 11.47
C SER A 494 10.38 -5.47 12.32
N VAL A 495 10.23 -4.20 11.93
CA VAL A 495 9.38 -3.25 12.64
C VAL A 495 8.33 -2.68 11.70
N SER A 496 7.07 -2.76 12.13
CA SER A 496 5.94 -2.08 11.53
C SER A 496 5.51 -0.91 12.40
N PHE A 497 5.14 0.21 11.78
CA PHE A 497 4.57 1.37 12.48
C PHE A 497 3.90 2.31 11.48
N SER A 498 3.04 3.19 11.98
CA SER A 498 2.50 4.32 11.23
C SER A 498 2.75 5.63 11.98
N VAL A 499 3.10 6.71 11.27
CA VAL A 499 3.26 8.05 11.86
C VAL A 499 2.35 9.02 11.12
N LYS A 500 1.30 9.46 11.81
CA LYS A 500 0.39 10.51 11.30
C LYS A 500 0.99 11.88 11.55
N GLY A 501 0.95 12.74 10.54
CA GLY A 501 1.46 14.11 10.61
C GLY A 501 2.96 14.26 10.32
N TRP A 502 3.62 13.23 9.81
CA TRP A 502 5.06 13.28 9.52
C TRP A 502 5.39 12.48 8.25
N LEU A 503 6.37 12.98 7.49
CA LEU A 503 7.00 12.29 6.36
C LEU A 503 8.48 12.09 6.64
N ALA A 504 9.04 10.94 6.25
CA ALA A 504 10.45 10.64 6.44
C ALA A 504 11.34 11.49 5.55
N SER A 505 10.90 11.80 4.33
CA SER A 505 11.58 12.71 3.41
C SER A 505 11.59 14.16 3.90
N GLY A 506 10.62 14.52 4.76
CA GLY A 506 10.31 15.88 5.16
C GLY A 506 9.77 16.79 4.06
N ILE A 507 9.29 16.23 2.94
CA ILE A 507 8.54 16.96 1.93
C ILE A 507 7.27 17.55 2.56
N LYS A 508 6.92 18.77 2.16
CA LYS A 508 5.72 19.48 2.63
C LYS A 508 5.00 20.19 1.51
N VAL A 509 3.69 20.29 1.67
CA VAL A 509 2.85 21.22 0.90
C VAL A 509 3.00 22.62 1.48
N GLU A 510 3.63 23.50 0.73
CA GLU A 510 3.79 24.92 1.08
C GLU A 510 2.49 25.68 0.79
N SER A 511 1.92 25.47 -0.40
CA SER A 511 0.64 26.09 -0.77
C SER A 511 -0.06 25.33 -1.89
N LEU A 512 -1.39 25.47 -1.91
CA LEU A 512 -2.26 25.02 -2.99
C LEU A 512 -3.11 26.21 -3.42
N VAL A 513 -2.90 26.69 -4.64
CA VAL A 513 -3.54 27.91 -5.17
C VAL A 513 -4.41 27.55 -6.38
N ILE A 514 -5.52 28.27 -6.54
CA ILE A 514 -6.40 28.18 -7.70
C ILE A 514 -6.11 29.42 -8.54
N ASP A 515 -5.67 29.24 -9.78
CA ASP A 515 -5.49 30.33 -10.73
C ASP A 515 -6.86 30.68 -11.33
N THR A 516 -7.54 31.64 -10.72
CA THR A 516 -8.90 32.06 -11.13
C THR A 516 -8.96 32.60 -12.54
N ARG A 517 -7.84 33.09 -13.11
CA ARG A 517 -7.79 33.61 -14.48
C ARG A 517 -7.77 32.50 -15.52
N LYS A 518 -7.16 31.36 -15.18
CA LYS A 518 -7.11 30.17 -16.04
C LYS A 518 -8.26 29.19 -15.80
N SER A 519 -8.90 29.31 -14.64
CA SER A 519 -10.04 28.50 -14.24
C SER A 519 -11.31 28.95 -14.97
N ARG A 520 -12.22 28.00 -15.26
CA ARG A 520 -13.49 28.27 -15.96
C ARG A 520 -14.65 27.60 -15.26
N GLY A 521 -15.83 28.22 -15.28
CA GLY A 521 -17.02 27.67 -14.61
C GLY A 521 -16.93 27.62 -13.08
N LEU A 522 -15.97 28.32 -12.48
CA LEU A 522 -15.95 28.57 -11.04
C LEU A 522 -16.88 29.73 -10.73
N GLY A 523 -17.68 29.59 -9.67
CA GLY A 523 -18.47 30.70 -9.14
C GLY A 523 -17.57 31.86 -8.68
N GLU A 524 -18.12 33.07 -8.72
CA GLU A 524 -17.40 34.25 -8.24
C GLU A 524 -17.07 34.10 -6.75
N GLY A 525 -15.81 34.36 -6.37
CA GLY A 525 -15.37 34.29 -4.97
C GLY A 525 -15.25 32.88 -4.37
N VAL A 526 -15.29 31.80 -5.17
CA VAL A 526 -15.14 30.42 -4.67
C VAL A 526 -13.83 30.25 -3.89
N LYS A 527 -13.96 29.87 -2.62
CA LYS A 527 -12.86 29.50 -1.73
C LYS A 527 -13.11 28.07 -1.22
N PRO A 528 -12.49 27.05 -1.82
CA PRO A 528 -12.69 25.68 -1.34
C PRO A 528 -12.02 25.49 0.01
N TYR A 529 -12.55 24.55 0.78
CA TYR A 529 -11.85 23.99 1.92
C TYR A 529 -10.59 23.28 1.42
N LYS A 530 -9.46 23.54 2.07
CA LYS A 530 -8.17 22.93 1.74
C LYS A 530 -7.66 22.16 2.94
N GLY A 531 -7.30 20.90 2.75
CA GLY A 531 -6.68 20.09 3.79
C GLY A 531 -5.44 19.38 3.26
N VAL A 532 -4.48 19.13 4.15
CA VAL A 532 -3.29 18.34 3.85
C VAL A 532 -3.10 17.32 4.96
N LYS A 533 -2.79 16.08 4.59
CA LYS A 533 -2.38 15.03 5.52
C LYS A 533 -1.04 14.45 5.12
N TYR A 534 -0.32 14.01 6.13
CA TYR A 534 0.99 13.37 6.01
C TYR A 534 0.92 12.05 6.75
N LEU A 535 1.39 10.98 6.13
CA LEU A 535 1.42 9.66 6.72
C LEU A 535 2.68 8.94 6.28
N THR A 536 3.49 8.48 7.23
CA THR A 536 4.54 7.50 6.98
C THR A 536 4.10 6.14 7.49
N VAL A 537 4.30 5.09 6.72
CA VAL A 537 4.00 3.71 7.11
C VAL A 537 5.22 2.81 6.88
N SER A 538 5.51 1.94 7.82
CA SER A 538 6.37 0.77 7.64
C SER A 538 5.52 -0.48 7.87
N ARG A 539 5.46 -1.39 6.89
CA ARG A 539 4.80 -2.69 7.00
C ARG A 539 5.85 -3.78 6.94
N ARG A 540 6.42 -4.14 8.10
CA ARG A 540 7.66 -4.94 8.20
C ARG A 540 8.81 -4.37 7.35
N GLY A 541 8.75 -3.06 7.06
CA GLY A 541 9.65 -2.39 6.13
C GLY A 541 10.99 -2.01 6.74
N MET A 542 11.11 -1.99 8.08
CA MET A 542 12.38 -1.78 8.76
C MET A 542 12.92 -3.11 9.27
N GLU A 543 13.92 -3.67 8.59
CA GLU A 543 14.61 -4.92 8.92
C GLU A 543 15.93 -4.64 9.63
N ILE A 544 16.16 -5.28 10.76
CA ILE A 544 17.39 -5.26 11.54
C ILE A 544 17.94 -6.68 11.51
N ARG A 545 19.14 -6.86 10.96
CA ARG A 545 19.83 -8.15 10.94
C ARG A 545 20.64 -8.32 12.22
N CYS A 546 20.70 -9.52 12.77
CA CYS A 546 21.39 -9.83 14.02
C CYS A 546 22.39 -10.99 13.89
#